data_AF-A0A182L8R5-F1
#
_entry.id   AF-A0A182L8R5-F1
#
_cell.length_a   1.000
_cell.length_b   1.000
_cell.length_c   1.000
_cell.angle_alpha   90.00
_cell.angle_beta   90.00
_cell.angle_gamma   90.00
#
_symmetry.space_group_name_H-M   'P 1'
#
loop_
_entity.id
_entity.type
_entity.pdbx_description
1 polymer ?
#
loop_
_entity_poly.entity_id
_entity_poly.type
_entity_poly.pdbx_seq_one_letter_code
_entity_poly.pdbx_strand_id
1 'polypeptide(L)'
;MEWLFGKRMSPDEMMRKNQRALNKAMRDLDREKMKMEQQEKKIIADIKKLAKENQMDAVKIMAKDLVRTRRYVRKFMLMKANIQAVSLKIQTLKSQNAMGEAMKGVTKAMTNMNRQLNMPQIQKILHEFEKQSEIMDMKEEMINDAMDDAMEDEGDEEETDAIVSQVLDELGLQLNDQLSGLPQASGSLAVSGAKVPQAAAVGAAGGSGGAGSPVSDADADLQARLDNLRRE
;
A
#
# COMPACT_ATOMS: atom_id res chain seq x y z
N MET A 1 -25.05 -49.08 19.20
CA MET A 1 -24.97 -48.76 17.76
C MET A 1 -24.43 -47.34 17.47
N GLU A 2 -24.16 -46.49 18.47
CA GLU A 2 -23.61 -45.12 18.24
C GLU A 2 -22.09 -45.04 18.01
N TRP A 3 -21.37 -46.17 18.11
CA TRP A 3 -19.91 -46.24 17.88
C TRP A 3 -19.54 -46.55 16.42
N LEU A 4 -20.47 -47.12 15.63
CA LEU A 4 -20.24 -47.54 14.24
C LEU A 4 -20.70 -46.52 13.19
N PHE A 5 -21.51 -45.52 13.57
CA PHE A 5 -21.90 -44.40 12.72
C PHE A 5 -21.47 -43.12 13.43
N GLY A 6 -20.29 -42.61 13.05
CA GLY A 6 -19.67 -41.43 13.68
C GLY A 6 -20.69 -40.33 13.93
N LYS A 7 -20.68 -39.78 15.16
CA LYS A 7 -21.59 -38.70 15.57
C LYS A 7 -21.64 -37.63 14.48
N ARG A 8 -22.81 -37.44 13.89
CA ARG A 8 -23.09 -36.26 13.08
C ARG A 8 -22.90 -35.06 13.99
N MET A 9 -21.84 -34.30 13.72
CA MET A 9 -21.43 -33.15 14.52
C MET A 9 -22.61 -32.18 14.61
N SER A 10 -22.95 -31.73 15.82
CA SER A 10 -24.06 -30.79 16.02
C SER A 10 -23.79 -29.50 15.23
N PRO A 11 -24.81 -28.79 14.71
CA PRO A 11 -24.63 -27.48 14.08
C PRO A 11 -23.74 -26.52 14.92
N ASP A 12 -23.89 -26.55 16.24
CA ASP A 12 -23.05 -25.77 17.17
C ASP A 12 -21.60 -26.22 17.21
N GLU A 13 -21.35 -27.53 17.15
CA GLU A 13 -20.00 -28.08 17.12
C GLU A 13 -19.31 -27.77 15.78
N MET A 14 -20.06 -27.80 14.67
CA MET A 14 -19.58 -27.35 13.36
C MET A 14 -19.24 -25.86 13.36
N MET A 15 -20.12 -24.98 13.87
CA MET A 15 -19.85 -23.55 13.97
C MET A 15 -18.60 -23.27 14.83
N ARG A 16 -18.44 -23.95 15.97
CA ARG A 16 -17.24 -23.81 16.82
C ARG A 16 -15.97 -24.31 16.13
N LYS A 17 -16.06 -25.41 15.36
CA LYS A 17 -14.91 -25.93 14.58
C LYS A 17 -14.51 -24.95 13.48
N ASN A 18 -15.48 -24.41 12.74
CA ASN A 18 -15.25 -23.42 11.69
C ASN A 18 -14.65 -22.14 12.26
N GLN A 19 -15.18 -21.63 13.38
CA GLN A 19 -14.63 -20.46 14.07
C GLN A 19 -13.16 -20.64 14.45
N ARG A 20 -12.78 -21.81 14.96
CA ARG A 20 -11.39 -22.14 15.28
C ARG A 20 -10.50 -22.21 14.03
N ALA A 21 -11.01 -22.77 12.94
CA ALA A 21 -10.30 -22.84 11.67
C ALA A 21 -10.05 -21.43 11.11
N LEU A 22 -11.06 -20.55 11.12
CA LEU A 22 -10.91 -19.15 10.69
C LEU A 22 -9.90 -18.40 11.56
N ASN A 23 -9.97 -18.55 12.89
CA ASN A 23 -9.00 -17.95 13.80
C ASN A 23 -7.56 -18.43 13.56
N LYS A 24 -7.38 -19.70 13.20
CA LYS A 24 -6.08 -20.24 12.82
C LYS A 24 -5.60 -19.61 11.51
N ALA A 25 -6.46 -19.58 10.48
CA ALA A 25 -6.14 -18.97 9.19
C ALA A 25 -5.75 -17.50 9.34
N MET A 26 -6.44 -16.71 10.17
CA MET A 26 -6.06 -15.31 10.45
C MET A 26 -4.64 -15.19 11.01
N ARG A 27 -4.25 -16.07 11.95
CA ARG A 27 -2.90 -16.07 12.53
C ARG A 27 -1.83 -16.49 11.52
N ASP A 28 -2.17 -17.46 10.67
CA ASP A 28 -1.26 -17.92 9.63
C ASP A 28 -1.04 -16.81 8.57
N LEU A 29 -2.09 -16.06 8.20
CA LEU A 29 -1.98 -14.88 7.34
C LEU A 29 -1.15 -13.77 7.99
N ASP A 30 -1.33 -13.49 9.28
CA ASP A 30 -0.51 -12.49 10.00
C ASP A 30 0.97 -12.86 10.00
N ARG A 31 1.30 -14.14 10.16
CA ARG A 31 2.68 -14.63 10.09
C ARG A 31 3.26 -14.44 8.69
N GLU A 32 2.50 -14.76 7.66
CA GLU A 32 2.96 -14.62 6.27
C GLU A 32 3.14 -13.16 5.88
N LYS A 33 2.21 -12.28 6.30
CA LYS A 33 2.34 -10.83 6.18
C LYS A 33 3.65 -10.34 6.81
N MET A 34 3.95 -10.76 8.05
CA MET A 34 5.19 -10.35 8.73
C MET A 34 6.45 -10.81 8.00
N LYS A 35 6.45 -11.99 7.38
CA LYS A 35 7.59 -12.44 6.56
C LYS A 35 7.75 -11.57 5.32
N MET A 36 6.64 -11.23 4.65
CA MET A 36 6.67 -10.36 3.47
C MET A 36 7.14 -8.94 3.83
N GLU A 37 6.73 -8.38 4.97
CA GLU A 37 7.24 -7.09 5.46
C GLU A 37 8.75 -7.13 5.77
N GLN A 38 9.26 -8.27 6.26
CA GLN A 38 10.71 -8.44 6.46
C GLN A 38 11.45 -8.54 5.12
N GLN A 39 10.88 -9.24 4.13
CA GLN A 39 11.42 -9.30 2.79
C GLN A 39 11.41 -7.93 2.10
N GLU A 40 10.34 -7.15 2.27
CA GLU A 40 10.23 -5.77 1.79
C GLU A 40 11.41 -4.93 2.29
N LYS A 41 11.71 -4.99 3.59
CA LYS A 41 12.84 -4.27 4.19
C LYS A 41 14.19 -4.70 3.61
N LYS A 42 14.38 -5.99 3.32
CA LYS A 42 15.60 -6.51 2.68
C LYS A 42 15.73 -5.99 1.25
N ILE A 43 14.67 -6.08 0.46
CA ILE A 43 14.65 -5.58 -0.92
C ILE A 43 14.97 -4.08 -0.94
N ILE A 44 14.40 -3.28 -0.04
CA ILE A 44 14.73 -1.84 0.06
C ILE A 44 16.22 -1.62 0.34
N ALA A 45 16.81 -2.39 1.25
CA ALA A 45 18.24 -2.30 1.54
C ALA A 45 19.11 -2.70 0.33
N ASP A 46 18.71 -3.74 -0.39
CA ASP A 46 19.41 -4.21 -1.61
C ASP A 46 19.29 -3.19 -2.75
N ILE A 47 18.12 -2.58 -2.96
CA ILE A 47 17.93 -1.49 -3.94
C ILE A 47 18.87 -0.33 -3.62
N LYS A 48 18.95 0.09 -2.35
CA LYS A 48 19.85 1.18 -1.92
C LYS A 48 21.32 0.84 -2.15
N LYS A 49 21.71 -0.43 -1.96
CA LYS A 49 23.08 -0.89 -2.22
C LYS A 49 23.40 -0.88 -3.72
N LEU A 50 22.53 -1.47 -4.55
CA LEU A 50 22.71 -1.54 -6.00
C LEU A 50 22.72 -0.15 -6.65
N ALA A 51 21.92 0.78 -6.14
CA ALA A 51 21.91 2.16 -6.60
C ALA A 51 23.23 2.89 -6.28
N LYS A 52 23.85 2.64 -5.11
CA LYS A 52 25.20 3.16 -4.79
C LYS A 52 26.29 2.58 -5.69
N GLU A 53 26.12 1.33 -6.12
CA GLU A 53 27.01 0.67 -7.09
C GLU A 53 26.72 1.09 -8.54
N ASN A 54 25.76 2.01 -8.76
CA ASN A 54 25.33 2.54 -10.05
C ASN A 54 24.81 1.45 -11.03
N GLN A 55 24.24 0.36 -10.49
CA GLN A 55 23.68 -0.75 -11.27
C GLN A 55 22.17 -0.54 -11.52
N MET A 56 21.84 0.39 -12.44
CA MET A 56 20.46 0.84 -12.60
C MET A 56 19.49 -0.25 -13.13
N ASP A 57 19.96 -1.16 -13.97
CA ASP A 57 19.14 -2.29 -14.46
C ASP A 57 18.72 -3.22 -13.31
N ALA A 58 19.65 -3.50 -12.39
CA ALA A 58 19.38 -4.31 -11.20
C ALA A 58 18.44 -3.60 -10.22
N VAL A 59 18.60 -2.28 -10.06
CA VAL A 59 17.68 -1.42 -9.29
C VAL A 59 16.26 -1.51 -9.84
N LYS A 60 16.09 -1.42 -11.17
CA LYS A 60 14.76 -1.50 -11.81
C LYS A 60 14.10 -2.85 -11.60
N ILE A 61 14.85 -3.95 -11.71
CA ILE A 61 14.34 -5.30 -11.44
C ILE A 61 13.92 -5.46 -9.98
N MET A 62 14.75 -5.00 -9.04
CA MET A 62 14.45 -5.08 -7.61
C MET A 62 13.28 -4.17 -7.20
N ALA A 63 13.12 -3.01 -7.84
CA ALA A 63 11.98 -2.13 -7.64
C ALA A 63 10.66 -2.81 -8.05
N LYS A 64 10.64 -3.55 -9.17
CA LYS A 64 9.47 -4.38 -9.55
C LYS A 64 9.15 -5.44 -8.49
N ASP A 65 10.17 -6.07 -7.91
CA ASP A 65 9.95 -7.05 -6.85
C ASP A 65 9.46 -6.40 -5.54
N LEU A 66 9.87 -5.16 -5.26
CA LEU A 66 9.36 -4.37 -4.14
C LEU A 66 7.86 -4.05 -4.31
N VAL A 67 7.45 -3.57 -5.48
CA VAL A 67 6.03 -3.31 -5.80
C VAL A 67 5.21 -4.58 -5.59
N ARG A 68 5.65 -5.69 -6.18
CA ARG A 68 5.00 -7.00 -6.02
C ARG A 68 4.89 -7.41 -4.55
N THR A 69 5.95 -7.25 -3.77
CA THR A 69 5.98 -7.59 -2.34
C THR A 69 4.98 -6.75 -1.56
N ARG A 70 4.93 -5.43 -1.79
CA ARG A 70 3.95 -4.52 -1.17
C ARG A 70 2.52 -4.91 -1.52
N ARG A 71 2.27 -5.29 -2.77
CA ARG A 71 0.95 -5.77 -3.22
C ARG A 71 0.55 -7.04 -2.49
N TYR A 72 1.47 -7.99 -2.29
CA TYR A 72 1.21 -9.17 -1.47
C TYR A 72 0.90 -8.83 -0.02
N VAL A 73 1.64 -7.89 0.60
CA VAL A 73 1.32 -7.42 1.97
C VAL A 73 -0.09 -6.84 2.03
N ARG A 74 -0.47 -5.99 1.07
CA ARG A 74 -1.84 -5.42 0.95
C ARG A 74 -2.88 -6.53 0.77
N LYS A 75 -2.61 -7.50 -0.09
CA LYS A 75 -3.48 -8.67 -0.33
C LYS A 75 -3.68 -9.52 0.93
N PHE A 76 -2.63 -9.75 1.71
CA PHE A 76 -2.75 -10.45 2.99
C PHE A 76 -3.61 -9.68 4.01
N MET A 77 -3.52 -8.34 4.04
CA MET A 77 -4.38 -7.51 4.89
C MET A 77 -5.85 -7.63 4.47
N LEU A 78 -6.13 -7.56 3.17
CA LEU A 78 -7.48 -7.70 2.62
C LEU A 78 -8.05 -9.09 2.90
N MET A 79 -7.28 -10.15 2.65
CA MET A 79 -7.69 -11.53 2.97
C MET A 79 -8.00 -11.70 4.45
N LYS A 80 -7.22 -11.10 5.35
CA LYS A 80 -7.50 -11.13 6.79
C LYS A 80 -8.82 -10.44 7.11
N ALA A 81 -9.06 -9.27 6.54
CA ALA A 81 -10.33 -8.55 6.72
C ALA A 81 -11.52 -9.39 6.25
N ASN A 82 -11.40 -10.09 5.12
CA ASN A 82 -12.43 -10.99 4.61
C ASN A 82 -12.70 -12.16 5.56
N ILE A 83 -11.65 -12.80 6.10
CA ILE A 83 -11.81 -13.87 7.08
C ILE A 83 -12.46 -13.35 8.37
N GLN A 84 -12.11 -12.12 8.79
CA GLN A 84 -12.77 -11.47 9.94
C GLN A 84 -14.26 -11.23 9.66
N ALA A 85 -14.62 -10.77 8.46
CA ALA A 85 -16.01 -10.59 8.05
C ALA A 85 -16.79 -11.91 8.08
N VAL A 86 -16.23 -12.98 7.52
CA VAL A 86 -16.84 -14.33 7.56
C VAL A 86 -16.98 -14.83 9.00
N SER A 87 -15.97 -14.60 9.84
CA SER A 87 -16.01 -14.92 11.26
C SER A 87 -17.15 -14.19 11.99
N LEU A 88 -17.36 -12.90 11.70
CA LEU A 88 -18.47 -12.13 12.23
C LEU A 88 -19.81 -12.66 11.71
N LYS A 89 -19.90 -13.04 10.43
CA LYS A 89 -21.10 -13.67 9.86
C LYS A 89 -21.45 -14.97 10.60
N ILE A 90 -20.48 -15.83 10.89
CA ILE A 90 -20.70 -17.06 11.68
C ILE A 90 -21.20 -16.72 13.09
N GLN A 91 -20.64 -15.70 13.73
CA GLN A 91 -21.12 -15.25 15.04
C GLN A 91 -22.58 -14.76 14.99
N THR A 92 -22.95 -14.02 13.95
CA THR A 92 -24.33 -13.58 13.70
C THR A 92 -25.25 -14.78 13.48
N LEU A 93 -24.88 -15.74 12.63
CA LEU A 93 -25.64 -16.97 12.40
C LEU A 93 -25.86 -17.77 13.68
N LYS A 94 -24.86 -17.85 14.56
CA LYS A 94 -25.00 -18.49 15.88
C LYS A 94 -26.05 -17.79 16.74
N SER A 95 -26.06 -16.46 16.75
CA SER A 95 -27.07 -15.66 17.48
C SER A 95 -28.47 -15.86 16.90
N GLN A 96 -28.59 -15.85 15.56
CA GLN A 96 -29.86 -16.12 14.86
C GLN A 96 -30.38 -17.53 15.15
N ASN A 97 -29.50 -18.54 15.19
CA ASN A 97 -29.89 -19.91 15.51
C ASN A 97 -30.42 -20.02 16.95
N ALA A 98 -29.72 -19.42 17.93
CA ALA A 98 -30.20 -19.35 19.31
C ALA A 98 -31.56 -18.63 19.44
N MET A 99 -31.75 -17.54 18.68
CA MET A 99 -33.04 -16.84 18.61
C MET A 99 -34.14 -17.73 18.00
N GLY A 100 -33.83 -18.47 16.93
CA GLY A 100 -34.74 -19.42 16.31
C GLY A 100 -35.14 -20.56 17.25
N GLU A 101 -34.19 -21.10 18.03
CA GLU A 101 -34.49 -22.11 19.06
C GLU A 101 -35.39 -21.56 20.17
N ALA A 102 -35.12 -20.33 20.64
CA ALA A 102 -35.97 -19.66 21.63
C ALA A 102 -37.38 -19.39 21.07
N MET A 103 -37.47 -18.87 19.85
CA MET A 103 -38.73 -18.65 19.14
C MET A 103 -39.50 -19.95 18.88
N LYS A 104 -38.81 -21.06 18.63
CA LYS A 104 -39.45 -22.39 18.52
C LYS A 104 -40.08 -22.82 19.83
N GLY A 105 -39.42 -22.57 20.97
CA GLY A 105 -40.00 -22.79 22.30
C GLY A 105 -41.24 -21.94 22.55
N VAL A 106 -41.15 -20.64 22.25
CA VAL A 106 -42.28 -19.69 22.36
C VAL A 106 -43.42 -20.07 21.41
N THR A 107 -43.12 -20.43 20.16
CA THR A 107 -44.12 -20.87 19.16
C THR A 107 -44.78 -22.16 19.57
N LYS A 108 -44.08 -23.09 20.22
CA LYS A 108 -44.68 -24.33 20.74
C LYS A 108 -45.63 -24.05 21.91
N ALA A 109 -45.26 -23.14 22.81
CA ALA A 109 -46.14 -22.64 23.86
C ALA A 109 -47.36 -21.89 23.29
N MET A 110 -47.13 -21.00 22.32
CA MET A 110 -48.18 -20.30 21.59
C MET A 110 -49.06 -21.26 20.80
N THR A 111 -48.54 -22.31 20.18
CA THR A 111 -49.34 -23.30 19.43
C THR A 111 -50.22 -24.09 20.38
N ASN A 112 -49.71 -24.49 21.56
CA ASN A 112 -50.52 -25.12 22.59
C ASN A 112 -51.62 -24.18 23.11
N MET A 113 -51.34 -22.87 23.19
CA MET A 113 -52.32 -21.84 23.56
C MET A 113 -53.31 -21.49 22.43
N ASN A 114 -52.85 -21.51 21.18
CA ASN A 114 -53.58 -21.22 19.95
C ASN A 114 -54.50 -22.37 19.53
N ARG A 115 -54.14 -23.61 19.88
CA ARG A 115 -55.05 -24.75 19.79
C ARG A 115 -56.30 -24.57 20.67
N GLN A 116 -56.25 -23.64 21.63
CA GLN A 116 -57.38 -23.23 22.46
C GLN A 116 -58.04 -21.91 21.98
N LEU A 117 -57.42 -21.17 21.04
CA LEU A 117 -57.93 -19.89 20.50
C LEU A 117 -57.53 -19.73 19.01
N ASN A 118 -58.49 -19.85 18.08
CA ASN A 118 -58.28 -19.81 16.61
C ASN A 118 -57.52 -18.56 16.10
N MET A 119 -56.70 -18.69 15.03
CA MET A 119 -55.76 -17.64 14.58
C MET A 119 -55.61 -17.43 13.06
N PRO A 120 -55.31 -16.16 12.67
CA PRO A 120 -54.65 -15.76 11.42
C PRO A 120 -53.23 -15.14 11.53
N GLN A 121 -52.57 -15.04 12.70
CA GLN A 121 -51.36 -14.18 12.87
C GLN A 121 -49.99 -14.87 12.64
N ILE A 122 -49.91 -16.20 12.64
CA ILE A 122 -48.65 -16.96 12.41
C ILE A 122 -48.07 -16.75 10.99
N GLN A 123 -48.92 -16.58 9.98
CA GLN A 123 -48.48 -16.39 8.59
C GLN A 123 -47.71 -15.07 8.41
N LYS A 124 -48.01 -14.05 9.22
CA LYS A 124 -47.41 -12.72 9.13
C LYS A 124 -45.94 -12.70 9.58
N ILE A 125 -45.60 -13.51 10.59
CA ILE A 125 -44.24 -13.60 11.14
C ILE A 125 -43.30 -14.32 10.17
N LEU A 126 -43.79 -15.39 9.53
CA LEU A 126 -43.04 -16.11 8.49
C LEU A 126 -42.72 -15.21 7.29
N HIS A 127 -43.70 -14.41 6.85
CA HIS A 127 -43.52 -13.51 5.72
C HIS A 127 -42.56 -12.34 6.03
N GLU A 128 -42.60 -11.81 7.25
CA GLU A 128 -41.66 -10.75 7.67
C GLU A 128 -40.22 -11.28 7.81
N PHE A 129 -40.05 -12.54 8.21
CA PHE A 129 -38.73 -13.18 8.28
C PHE A 129 -38.11 -13.39 6.89
N GLU A 130 -38.90 -13.88 5.93
CA GLU A 130 -38.47 -14.05 4.53
C GLU A 130 -37.98 -12.73 3.93
N LYS A 131 -38.75 -11.66 4.14
CA LYS A 131 -38.43 -10.31 3.66
C LYS A 131 -37.15 -9.74 4.28
N GLN A 132 -36.92 -9.96 5.58
CA GLN A 132 -35.70 -9.51 6.25
C GLN A 132 -34.46 -10.30 5.78
N SER A 133 -34.63 -11.58 5.43
CA SER A 133 -33.54 -12.41 4.92
C SER A 133 -33.11 -11.97 3.51
N GLU A 134 -34.04 -11.68 2.60
CA GLU A 134 -33.73 -11.15 1.26
C GLU A 134 -32.98 -9.82 1.30
N ILE A 135 -33.37 -8.90 2.19
CA ILE A 135 -32.69 -7.61 2.36
C ILE A 135 -31.23 -7.80 2.82
N MET A 136 -30.96 -8.86 3.58
CA MET A 136 -29.63 -9.17 4.07
C MET A 136 -28.73 -9.73 2.96
N ASP A 137 -29.26 -10.60 2.11
CA ASP A 137 -28.53 -11.17 0.97
C ASP A 137 -28.19 -10.09 -0.08
N MET A 138 -29.12 -9.18 -0.36
CA MET A 138 -28.89 -8.08 -1.31
C MET A 138 -27.82 -7.07 -0.83
N LYS A 139 -27.68 -6.89 0.50
CA LYS A 139 -26.58 -6.09 1.08
C LYS A 139 -25.23 -6.77 0.94
N GLU A 140 -25.21 -8.09 0.85
CA GLU A 140 -23.98 -8.86 0.72
C GLU A 140 -23.45 -8.84 -0.71
N GLU A 141 -24.34 -8.85 -1.72
CA GLU A 141 -23.97 -8.64 -3.12
C GLU A 141 -23.38 -7.23 -3.37
N MET A 142 -23.98 -6.17 -2.84
CA MET A 142 -23.41 -4.81 -2.97
C MET A 142 -22.01 -4.65 -2.35
N ILE A 143 -21.71 -5.39 -1.28
CA ILE A 143 -20.39 -5.36 -0.65
C ILE A 143 -19.36 -6.09 -1.50
N ASN A 144 -19.73 -7.17 -2.19
CA ASN A 144 -18.83 -7.89 -3.09
C ASN A 144 -18.53 -7.09 -4.36
N ASP A 145 -19.53 -6.45 -4.97
CA ASP A 145 -19.32 -5.64 -6.19
C ASP A 145 -18.42 -4.41 -5.93
N ALA A 146 -18.60 -3.73 -4.79
CA ALA A 146 -17.72 -2.62 -4.41
C ALA A 146 -16.28 -3.06 -4.07
N MET A 147 -16.08 -4.36 -3.80
CA MET A 147 -14.78 -4.93 -3.48
C MET A 147 -14.02 -5.36 -4.73
N ASP A 148 -14.74 -5.83 -5.76
CA ASP A 148 -14.16 -6.22 -7.06
C ASP A 148 -13.77 -4.98 -7.89
N ASP A 149 -14.55 -3.89 -7.85
CA ASP A 149 -14.19 -2.62 -8.51
C ASP A 149 -12.93 -1.95 -7.91
N ALA A 150 -12.60 -2.24 -6.65
CA ALA A 150 -11.37 -1.76 -6.00
C ALA A 150 -10.13 -2.62 -6.32
N MET A 151 -10.29 -3.71 -7.07
CA MET A 151 -9.22 -4.66 -7.42
C MET A 151 -8.70 -4.52 -8.86
N GLU A 152 -9.28 -3.65 -9.68
CA GLU A 152 -8.79 -3.34 -11.03
C GLU A 152 -7.53 -2.47 -10.95
N ASP A 153 -6.40 -3.13 -10.71
CA ASP A 153 -5.08 -2.54 -10.42
C ASP A 153 -4.19 -2.60 -11.67
N GLU A 154 -4.46 -1.71 -12.64
CA GLU A 154 -3.62 -1.41 -13.80
C GLU A 154 -2.65 -0.27 -13.44
N GLY A 155 -1.49 -0.57 -12.85
CA GLY A 155 -0.52 0.47 -12.46
C GLY A 155 0.93 0.04 -12.20
N ASP A 156 1.28 -1.22 -12.46
CA ASP A 156 2.56 -1.82 -12.01
C ASP A 156 3.81 -1.10 -12.56
N GLU A 157 3.76 -0.50 -13.76
CA GLU A 157 4.92 0.16 -14.36
C GLU A 157 5.16 1.58 -13.82
N GLU A 158 4.10 2.38 -13.65
CA GLU A 158 4.20 3.74 -13.11
C GLU A 158 4.62 3.71 -11.63
N GLU A 159 4.08 2.80 -10.82
CA GLU A 159 4.49 2.64 -9.43
C GLU A 159 5.97 2.23 -9.32
N THR A 160 6.45 1.38 -10.24
CA THR A 160 7.86 0.95 -10.25
C THR A 160 8.78 2.13 -10.52
N ASP A 161 8.51 2.92 -11.55
CA ASP A 161 9.37 4.05 -11.93
C ASP A 161 9.35 5.15 -10.85
N ALA A 162 8.21 5.38 -10.20
CA ALA A 162 8.11 6.28 -9.05
C ALA A 162 8.98 5.82 -7.86
N ILE A 163 8.99 4.53 -7.54
CA ILE A 163 9.84 3.97 -6.48
C ILE A 163 11.33 4.14 -6.80
N VAL A 164 11.74 3.91 -8.05
CA VAL A 164 13.13 4.11 -8.47
C VAL A 164 13.53 5.57 -8.27
N SER A 165 12.72 6.52 -8.73
CA SER A 165 12.97 7.96 -8.54
C SER A 165 13.12 8.31 -7.05
N GLN A 166 12.20 7.82 -6.21
CA GLN A 166 12.23 8.09 -4.76
C GLN A 166 13.53 7.59 -4.11
N VAL A 167 14.01 6.40 -4.47
CA VAL A 167 15.25 5.86 -3.88
C VAL A 167 16.46 6.66 -4.34
N LEU A 168 16.48 7.13 -5.58
CA LEU A 168 17.55 7.99 -6.09
C LEU A 168 17.58 9.35 -5.39
N ASP A 169 16.41 9.95 -5.15
CA ASP A 169 16.29 11.20 -4.41
C ASP A 169 16.74 11.03 -2.95
N GLU A 170 16.32 9.95 -2.28
CA GLU A 170 16.77 9.63 -0.92
C GLU A 170 18.29 9.46 -0.84
N LEU A 171 18.91 8.82 -1.84
CA LEU A 171 20.36 8.65 -1.90
C LEU A 171 21.09 9.95 -2.21
N GLY A 172 20.56 10.77 -3.12
CA GLY A 172 21.11 12.08 -3.46
C GLY A 172 21.12 13.03 -2.25
N LEU A 173 20.03 13.04 -1.47
CA LEU A 173 19.94 13.79 -0.22
C LEU A 173 20.92 13.25 0.83
N GLN A 174 21.03 11.93 1.03
CA GLN A 174 21.98 11.34 1.99
C GLN A 174 23.44 11.66 1.65
N LEU A 175 23.81 11.64 0.37
CA LEU A 175 25.17 11.98 -0.08
C LEU A 175 25.48 13.46 0.15
N ASN A 176 24.52 14.36 -0.16
CA ASN A 176 24.69 15.80 0.09
C ASN A 176 24.80 16.12 1.58
N ASP A 177 24.03 15.43 2.43
CA ASP A 177 24.06 15.61 3.89
C ASP A 177 25.41 15.14 4.48
N GLN A 178 25.94 14.01 3.99
CA GLN A 178 27.28 13.54 4.35
C GLN A 178 28.39 14.49 3.87
N LEU A 179 28.25 15.07 2.67
CA LEU A 179 29.23 15.99 2.11
C LEU A 179 29.20 17.38 2.79
N SER A 180 28.01 17.84 3.20
CA SER A 180 27.83 19.09 3.95
C SER A 180 28.31 19.00 5.40
N GLY A 181 28.35 17.79 5.97
CA GLY A 181 28.86 17.54 7.32
C GLY A 181 30.38 17.41 7.42
N LEU A 182 31.11 17.33 6.30
CA LEU A 182 32.57 17.33 6.32
C LEU A 182 33.09 18.76 6.57
N PRO A 183 34.06 18.96 7.48
CA PRO A 183 34.68 20.27 7.66
C PRO A 183 35.28 20.70 6.33
N GLN A 184 34.75 21.77 5.75
CA GLN A 184 35.38 22.47 4.63
C GLN A 184 36.82 22.75 5.06
N ALA A 185 37.78 22.08 4.43
CA ALA A 185 39.19 22.35 4.68
C ALA A 185 39.48 23.78 4.22
N SER A 186 39.37 24.74 5.14
CA SER A 186 39.94 26.08 5.03
C SER A 186 41.47 25.97 5.11
N GLY A 187 42.05 25.22 4.19
CA GLY A 187 43.48 25.16 3.95
C GLY A 187 43.80 26.13 2.82
N SER A 188 44.03 27.39 3.17
CA SER A 188 44.69 28.32 2.26
C SER A 188 46.09 27.76 1.97
N LEU A 189 46.26 27.16 0.78
CA LEU A 189 47.59 26.98 0.21
C LEU A 189 48.11 28.36 -0.18
N ALA A 190 48.68 29.06 0.79
CA ALA A 190 49.49 30.24 0.57
C ALA A 190 50.77 29.80 -0.16
N VAL A 191 50.81 29.99 -1.49
CA VAL A 191 52.06 29.92 -2.24
C VAL A 191 52.87 31.19 -1.94
N SER A 192 53.88 31.04 -1.09
CA SER A 192 54.84 32.09 -0.76
C SER A 192 55.93 32.19 -1.83
N GLY A 193 55.84 33.26 -2.63
CA GLY A 193 56.96 34.10 -3.07
C GLY A 193 58.12 33.48 -3.85
N ALA A 194 58.16 33.76 -5.17
CA ALA A 194 59.41 33.98 -5.90
C ALA A 194 59.21 35.11 -6.94
N LYS A 195 59.84 36.27 -6.68
CA LYS A 195 59.99 37.40 -7.62
C LYS A 195 61.23 37.18 -8.48
N VAL A 196 61.16 37.33 -9.81
CA VAL A 196 62.12 38.09 -10.68
C VAL A 196 61.43 38.37 -12.06
N PRO A 197 61.95 39.22 -12.97
CA PRO A 197 61.45 40.56 -13.25
C PRO A 197 60.81 40.74 -14.64
N GLN A 198 60.27 41.94 -14.83
CA GLN A 198 59.61 42.51 -16.00
C GLN A 198 60.56 42.70 -17.20
N ALA A 199 60.10 42.36 -18.41
CA ALA A 199 60.59 42.91 -19.67
C ALA A 199 59.41 43.25 -20.58
N ALA A 200 59.39 44.50 -21.04
CA ALA A 200 58.37 45.11 -21.85
C ALA A 200 58.59 44.83 -23.35
N ALA A 201 57.50 44.71 -24.13
CA ALA A 201 57.46 45.18 -25.51
C ALA A 201 56.01 45.34 -26.02
N VAL A 202 55.56 46.61 -26.03
CA VAL A 202 54.83 47.35 -27.08
C VAL A 202 53.85 46.64 -28.04
N GLY A 203 52.60 47.15 -28.00
CA GLY A 203 51.62 47.12 -29.09
C GLY A 203 50.39 47.97 -28.75
N ALA A 204 50.34 49.19 -29.28
CA ALA A 204 49.22 50.16 -29.21
C ALA A 204 47.95 49.61 -29.90
N ALA A 205 46.70 50.06 -29.70
CA ALA A 205 46.17 51.35 -29.24
C ALA A 205 44.68 51.23 -28.83
N GLY A 206 44.28 52.06 -27.83
CA GLY A 206 42.98 52.77 -27.67
C GLY A 206 41.67 51.98 -27.64
N GLY A 207 40.71 52.18 -26.73
CA GLY A 207 40.51 53.15 -25.66
C GLY A 207 39.11 52.95 -25.06
N SER A 208 39.02 53.28 -23.77
CA SER A 208 37.85 53.60 -22.94
C SER A 208 36.76 52.55 -22.66
N GLY A 209 36.76 52.08 -21.40
CA GLY A 209 35.69 52.44 -20.47
C GLY A 209 34.65 51.36 -20.18
N GLY A 210 34.56 50.94 -18.92
CA GLY A 210 33.31 50.43 -18.36
C GLY A 210 33.43 49.05 -17.71
N ALA A 211 33.52 49.04 -16.38
CA ALA A 211 33.33 47.85 -15.58
C ALA A 211 31.91 47.28 -15.78
N GLY A 212 31.82 46.03 -16.22
CA GLY A 212 30.56 45.29 -16.37
C GLY A 212 30.82 43.79 -16.22
N SER A 213 30.12 43.16 -15.29
CA SER A 213 30.26 41.78 -14.84
C SER A 213 30.12 40.73 -15.97
N PRO A 214 30.76 39.55 -15.87
CA PRO A 214 30.72 38.47 -16.88
C PRO A 214 29.34 37.79 -17.06
N VAL A 215 28.28 38.28 -16.40
CA VAL A 215 26.90 37.80 -16.50
C VAL A 215 26.13 38.43 -17.68
N SER A 216 26.51 39.62 -18.15
CA SER A 216 25.77 40.30 -19.24
C SER A 216 26.00 39.67 -20.62
N ASP A 217 27.18 39.10 -20.86
CA ASP A 217 27.47 38.39 -22.14
C ASP A 217 26.72 37.06 -22.24
N ALA A 218 26.53 36.35 -21.12
CA ALA A 218 25.78 35.10 -21.09
C ALA A 218 24.27 35.33 -21.30
N ASP A 219 23.72 36.39 -20.72
CA ASP A 219 22.32 36.77 -20.91
C ASP A 219 22.04 37.22 -22.36
N ALA A 220 22.98 37.94 -22.99
CA ALA A 220 22.86 38.35 -24.39
C ALA A 220 22.82 37.14 -25.36
N ASP A 221 23.63 36.12 -25.09
CA ASP A 221 23.71 34.91 -25.92
C ASP A 221 22.46 34.02 -25.78
N LEU A 222 21.85 33.99 -24.59
CA LEU A 222 20.58 33.31 -24.33
C LEU A 222 19.39 34.03 -24.99
N GLN A 223 19.41 35.35 -25.03
CA GLN A 223 18.35 36.16 -25.65
C GLN A 223 18.35 36.01 -27.17
N ALA A 224 19.53 35.98 -27.81
CA ALA A 224 19.67 35.71 -29.23
C ALA A 224 19.16 34.30 -29.63
N ARG A 225 19.35 33.29 -28.76
CA ARG A 225 18.80 31.94 -28.97
C ARG A 225 17.28 31.89 -28.83
N LEU A 226 16.70 32.65 -27.90
CA LEU A 226 15.25 32.74 -27.72
C LEU A 226 14.55 33.43 -28.90
N ASP A 227 15.18 34.45 -29.48
CA ASP A 227 14.61 35.17 -30.64
C ASP A 227 14.66 34.33 -31.92
N ASN A 228 15.65 33.44 -32.07
CA ASN A 228 15.67 32.47 -33.16
C ASN A 228 14.60 31.38 -32.99
N LEU A 229 14.30 30.94 -31.77
CA LEU A 229 13.23 29.97 -31.52
C LEU A 229 11.81 30.54 -31.70
N ARG A 230 11.65 31.86 -31.62
CA ARG A 230 10.38 32.55 -31.84
C ARG A 230 10.08 32.89 -33.30
N ARG A 231 11.06 32.70 -34.19
CA ARG A 231 10.94 32.96 -35.63
C ARG A 231 10.69 31.72 -36.48
N GLU A 232 10.77 30.53 -35.89
CA GLU A 232 10.21 29.27 -36.44
C GLU A 232 8.79 29.04 -35.92
#